data_AF-A0A8T5DRM0-F1
#
_entry.id   AF-A0A8T5DRM0-F1
#
_cell.length_a   1.000
_cell.length_b   1.000
_cell.length_c   1.000
_cell.angle_alpha   90.00
_cell.angle_beta   90.00
_cell.angle_gamma   90.00
#
_symmetry.space_group_name_H-M   'P 1'
#
loop_
_entity.id
_entity.type
_entity.pdbx_description
1 polymer ?
#
loop_
_entity_poly.entity_id
_entity_poly.type
_entity_poly.pdbx_seq_one_letter_code
_entity_poly.pdbx_strand_id
1 'polypeptide(L)'
;VFRAYSNYGLARPSDVAHMAHLGGFVLSYVMLPLVARGGPTPLGVEDGGPSSSPEVFAKQRRMKKSMKKLDTVEDPWSSRGFEVPKSLREAMQSLLDSSDEPEIRIAWMEHIADRATCPECENKIGVIERFDGPHMQCSSEPEHFNWP
;
A
#
# COMPACT_ATOMS: atom_id res chain seq x y z
N VAL A 1 39.16 5.68 39.12
CA VAL A 1 38.24 5.75 37.95
C VAL A 1 38.44 4.57 37.00
N PHE A 2 39.64 4.34 36.46
CA PHE A 2 39.93 3.22 35.52
C PHE A 2 39.55 1.82 36.07
N ARG A 3 39.89 1.53 37.34
CA ARG A 3 39.52 0.28 38.04
C ARG A 3 38.03 0.14 38.37
N ALA A 4 37.30 1.24 38.50
CA ALA A 4 35.86 1.19 38.74
C ALA A 4 35.11 0.88 37.42
N TYR A 5 35.57 1.44 36.31
CA TYR A 5 35.04 1.13 34.97
C TYR A 5 35.26 -0.34 34.59
N SER A 6 36.42 -0.93 34.95
CA SER A 6 36.68 -2.35 34.66
C SER A 6 35.84 -3.32 35.50
N ASN A 7 35.39 -2.93 36.70
CA ASN A 7 34.60 -3.79 37.59
C ASN A 7 33.08 -3.58 37.42
N TYR A 8 32.64 -2.37 37.08
CA TYR A 8 31.21 -2.02 37.00
C TYR A 8 30.70 -1.79 35.57
N GLY A 9 31.56 -1.56 34.58
CA GLY A 9 31.14 -1.12 33.23
C GLY A 9 30.86 -2.23 32.22
N LEU A 10 31.43 -3.43 32.39
CA LEU A 10 31.38 -4.51 31.39
C LEU A 10 31.31 -5.93 32.00
N ALA A 11 31.15 -6.07 33.32
CA ALA A 11 31.24 -7.36 34.01
C ALA A 11 29.93 -8.18 34.02
N ARG A 12 28.81 -7.59 33.58
CA ARG A 12 27.53 -8.30 33.47
C ARG A 12 27.42 -8.96 32.10
N PRO A 13 27.20 -10.30 32.02
CA PRO A 13 27.11 -11.01 30.75
C PRO A 13 26.03 -10.44 29.79
N SER A 14 24.94 -9.91 30.34
CA SER A 14 23.88 -9.26 29.59
C SER A 14 24.33 -7.98 28.88
N ASP A 15 25.14 -7.15 29.54
CA ASP A 15 25.59 -5.87 28.96
C ASP A 15 26.61 -6.13 27.86
N VAL A 16 27.49 -7.12 28.05
CA VAL A 16 28.44 -7.56 27.01
C VAL A 16 27.70 -8.11 25.79
N ALA A 17 26.67 -8.94 26.00
CA ALA A 17 25.89 -9.52 24.90
C ALA A 17 25.13 -8.46 24.09
N HIS A 18 24.57 -7.44 24.73
CA HIS A 18 23.90 -6.33 24.03
C HIS A 18 24.91 -5.47 23.26
N MET A 19 26.05 -5.16 23.87
CA MET A 19 27.10 -4.38 23.19
C MET A 19 27.74 -5.15 22.03
N ALA A 20 27.84 -6.48 22.12
CA ALA A 20 28.30 -7.32 21.03
C ALA A 20 27.30 -7.37 19.87
N HIS A 21 25.99 -7.44 20.14
CA HIS A 21 24.98 -7.36 19.08
C HIS A 21 24.93 -5.98 18.43
N LEU A 22 24.96 -4.91 19.23
CA LEU A 22 24.97 -3.54 18.70
C LEU A 22 26.25 -3.28 17.89
N GLY A 23 27.41 -3.65 18.43
CA GLY A 23 28.70 -3.52 17.76
C GLY A 23 28.78 -4.36 16.48
N GLY A 24 28.28 -5.59 16.51
CA GLY A 24 28.20 -6.46 15.32
C GLY A 24 27.25 -5.91 14.26
N PHE A 25 26.12 -5.33 14.66
CA PHE A 25 25.20 -4.66 13.74
C PHE A 25 25.83 -3.42 13.10
N VAL A 26 26.43 -2.54 13.89
CA VAL A 26 27.10 -1.33 13.38
C VAL A 26 28.27 -1.69 12.46
N LEU A 27 29.10 -2.65 12.85
CA LEU A 27 30.25 -3.09 12.06
C LEU A 27 29.80 -3.69 10.72
N SER A 28 28.80 -4.58 10.74
CA SER A 28 28.28 -5.17 9.51
C SER A 28 27.68 -4.11 8.59
N TYR A 29 26.91 -3.16 9.14
CA TYR A 29 26.33 -2.06 8.37
C TYR A 29 27.39 -1.20 7.65
N VAL A 30 28.48 -0.84 8.34
CA VAL A 30 29.58 -0.06 7.74
C VAL A 30 30.35 -0.85 6.68
N MET A 31 30.45 -2.18 6.85
CA MET A 31 31.19 -3.05 5.94
C MET A 31 30.37 -3.52 4.73
N LEU A 32 29.04 -3.39 4.75
CA LEU A 32 28.15 -3.79 3.64
C LEU A 32 28.56 -3.23 2.27
N PRO A 33 28.93 -1.93 2.11
CA PRO A 33 29.34 -1.40 0.81
C PRO A 33 30.60 -2.05 0.24
N LEU A 34 31.49 -2.55 1.10
CA LEU A 34 32.70 -3.23 0.67
C LEU A 34 32.39 -4.64 0.17
N VAL A 35 31.47 -5.35 0.82
CA VAL A 35 31.05 -6.71 0.43
C VAL A 35 30.16 -6.68 -0.82
N ALA A 36 29.26 -5.70 -0.93
CA ALA A 36 28.32 -5.60 -2.04
C ALA A 36 28.90 -4.90 -3.29
N ARG A 37 30.16 -4.45 -3.25
CA ARG A 37 30.88 -3.92 -4.43
C ARG A 37 30.98 -5.00 -5.52
N GLY A 38 30.32 -4.76 -6.65
CA GLY A 38 30.30 -5.69 -7.80
C GLY A 38 29.18 -6.73 -7.78
N GLY A 39 28.22 -6.61 -6.85
CA GLY A 39 27.02 -7.45 -6.81
C GLY A 39 26.03 -7.17 -7.95
N PRO A 40 25.02 -8.05 -8.14
CA PRO A 40 24.03 -7.95 -9.21
C PRO A 40 23.05 -6.78 -9.04
N THR A 41 23.01 -6.16 -7.86
CA THR A 41 22.15 -5.02 -7.53
C THR A 41 22.99 -3.78 -7.21
N PRO A 42 22.59 -2.59 -7.69
CA PRO A 42 23.33 -1.35 -7.40
C PRO A 42 23.23 -0.97 -5.92
N LEU A 43 24.30 -0.36 -5.39
CA LEU A 43 24.32 0.16 -4.02
C LEU A 43 23.44 1.43 -3.93
N GLY A 44 22.61 1.53 -2.89
CA GLY A 44 21.79 2.72 -2.62
C GLY A 44 20.37 2.71 -3.21
N VAL A 45 19.86 1.56 -3.63
CA VAL A 45 18.42 1.43 -3.94
C VAL A 45 17.66 1.41 -2.61
N GLU A 46 16.68 2.31 -2.47
CA GLU A 46 15.75 2.32 -1.34
C GLU A 46 14.78 1.14 -1.46
N ASP A 47 15.26 -0.06 -1.15
CA ASP A 47 14.46 -1.28 -1.12
C ASP A 47 13.70 -1.41 0.21
N GLY A 48 13.06 -0.31 0.68
CA GLY A 48 12.12 -0.23 1.81
C GLY A 48 12.48 -0.90 3.16
N GLY A 49 13.68 -1.45 3.30
CA GLY A 49 14.13 -2.27 4.42
C GLY A 49 13.46 -3.66 4.48
N PRO A 50 13.89 -4.52 5.41
CA PRO A 50 13.36 -5.88 5.60
C PRO A 50 11.89 -5.92 6.06
N SER A 51 11.33 -4.79 6.49
CA SER A 51 9.92 -4.61 6.86
C SER A 51 9.03 -4.29 5.66
N SER A 52 9.62 -3.84 4.55
CA SER A 52 8.93 -3.78 3.27
C SER A 52 8.91 -5.18 2.70
N SER A 53 7.78 -5.89 2.78
CA SER A 53 7.64 -7.16 2.07
C SER A 53 7.76 -6.85 0.58
N PRO A 54 8.82 -7.32 -0.12
CA PRO A 54 9.04 -6.99 -1.53
C PRO A 54 7.85 -7.41 -2.39
N GLU A 55 7.13 -8.43 -1.94
CA GLU A 55 5.90 -8.94 -2.50
C GLU A 55 4.75 -7.94 -2.47
N VAL A 56 4.56 -7.19 -1.38
CA VAL A 56 3.49 -6.19 -1.27
C VAL A 56 3.78 -5.02 -2.20
N PHE A 57 5.01 -4.52 -2.22
CA PHE A 57 5.41 -3.47 -3.15
C PHE A 57 5.34 -3.92 -4.61
N ALA A 58 5.73 -5.17 -4.90
CA ALA A 58 5.58 -5.75 -6.23
C ALA A 58 4.11 -5.87 -6.63
N LYS A 59 3.22 -6.29 -5.72
CA LYS A 59 1.77 -6.36 -5.93
C LYS A 59 1.20 -4.97 -6.25
N GLN A 60 1.49 -3.97 -5.43
CA GLN A 60 1.00 -2.60 -5.63
C GLN A 60 1.50 -1.99 -6.94
N ARG A 61 2.79 -2.15 -7.27
CA ARG A 61 3.35 -1.66 -8.55
C ARG A 61 2.72 -2.36 -9.76
N ARG A 62 2.47 -3.67 -9.67
CA ARG A 62 1.78 -4.41 -10.73
C ARG A 62 0.35 -3.90 -10.91
N MET A 63 -0.39 -3.75 -9.82
CA MET A 63 -1.76 -3.23 -9.81
C MET A 63 -1.81 -1.82 -10.39
N LYS A 64 -0.95 -0.91 -9.93
CA LYS A 64 -0.85 0.46 -10.46
C LYS A 64 -0.59 0.50 -11.97
N LYS A 65 0.20 -0.45 -12.49
CA LYS A 65 0.52 -0.52 -13.93
C LYS A 65 -0.65 -1.04 -14.77
N SER A 66 -1.50 -1.90 -14.22
CA SER A 66 -2.67 -2.47 -14.91
C SER A 66 -3.95 -1.68 -14.69
N MET A 67 -3.97 -0.76 -13.71
CA MET A 67 -5.10 0.08 -13.39
C MET A 67 -5.53 0.96 -14.57
N LYS A 68 -6.83 0.91 -14.90
CA LYS A 68 -7.46 1.85 -15.83
C LYS A 68 -7.36 3.27 -15.28
N LYS A 69 -7.19 4.25 -16.16
CA LYS A 69 -7.30 5.66 -15.78
C LYS A 69 -8.77 6.09 -15.78
N LEU A 70 -9.24 6.63 -14.66
CA LEU A 70 -10.66 6.94 -14.47
C LEU A 70 -11.13 8.14 -15.30
N ASP A 71 -10.21 9.03 -15.69
CA ASP A 71 -10.49 10.16 -16.60
C ASP A 71 -10.97 9.71 -18.00
N THR A 72 -10.61 8.49 -18.41
CA THR A 72 -11.01 7.91 -19.69
C THR A 72 -12.29 7.07 -19.63
N VAL A 73 -12.81 6.80 -18.43
CA VAL A 73 -13.97 5.93 -18.23
C VAL A 73 -15.16 6.78 -17.77
N GLU A 74 -16.32 6.54 -18.36
CA GLU A 74 -17.56 7.18 -17.93
C GLU A 74 -17.90 6.77 -16.49
N ASP A 75 -18.59 7.65 -15.74
CA ASP A 75 -18.91 7.38 -14.35
C ASP A 75 -19.86 6.16 -14.20
N PRO A 76 -19.83 5.48 -13.04
CA PRO A 76 -20.53 4.20 -12.85
C PRO A 76 -22.05 4.30 -13.01
N TRP A 77 -22.65 5.47 -12.75
CA TRP A 77 -24.09 5.65 -12.86
C TRP A 77 -24.48 6.02 -14.29
N SER A 78 -23.80 7.00 -14.88
CA SER A 78 -24.10 7.48 -16.24
C SER A 78 -23.86 6.39 -17.29
N SER A 79 -22.83 5.54 -17.12
CA SER A 79 -22.58 4.39 -18.00
C SER A 79 -23.73 3.38 -18.06
N ARG A 80 -24.67 3.45 -17.12
CA ARG A 80 -25.90 2.64 -17.09
C ARG A 80 -27.18 3.44 -17.25
N GLY A 81 -27.08 4.73 -17.59
CA GLY A 81 -28.22 5.62 -17.77
C GLY A 81 -28.85 6.12 -16.46
N PHE A 82 -28.17 6.01 -15.33
CA PHE A 82 -28.61 6.57 -14.06
C PHE A 82 -27.90 7.90 -13.77
N GLU A 83 -28.54 8.78 -13.00
CA GLU A 83 -27.87 9.99 -12.50
C GLU A 83 -27.06 9.68 -11.23
N VAL A 84 -25.87 10.27 -11.13
CA VAL A 84 -25.06 10.21 -9.91
C VAL A 84 -25.81 10.87 -8.74
N PRO A 85 -26.03 10.16 -7.61
CA PRO A 85 -26.65 10.72 -6.43
C PRO A 85 -25.94 11.97 -5.93
N LYS A 86 -26.69 13.02 -5.57
CA LYS A 86 -26.12 14.32 -5.16
C LYS A 86 -25.14 14.20 -3.99
N SER A 87 -25.41 13.29 -3.05
CA SER A 87 -24.55 13.01 -1.89
C SER A 87 -23.19 12.40 -2.25
N LEU A 88 -23.05 11.83 -3.44
CA LEU A 88 -21.82 11.15 -3.88
C LEU A 88 -20.96 12.01 -4.81
N ARG A 89 -21.47 13.14 -5.31
CA ARG A 89 -20.78 13.95 -6.33
C ARG A 89 -19.41 14.44 -5.87
N GLU A 90 -19.30 14.89 -4.62
CA GLU A 90 -18.02 15.35 -4.05
C GLU A 90 -17.01 14.21 -3.90
N ALA A 91 -17.47 13.05 -3.43
CA ALA A 91 -16.62 11.86 -3.30
C ALA A 91 -16.18 11.31 -4.67
N MET A 92 -17.07 11.32 -5.66
CA MET A 92 -16.77 10.96 -7.05
C MET A 92 -15.74 11.92 -7.66
N GLN A 93 -15.88 13.23 -7.45
CA GLN A 93 -14.90 14.21 -7.90
C GLN A 93 -13.53 13.96 -7.25
N SER A 94 -13.50 13.74 -5.95
CA SER A 94 -12.26 13.46 -5.21
C SER A 94 -11.59 12.16 -5.66
N LEU A 95 -12.37 11.13 -5.99
CA LEU A 95 -11.88 9.90 -6.61
C LEU A 95 -11.20 10.20 -7.95
N LEU A 96 -11.81 11.01 -8.83
CA LEU A 96 -11.23 11.35 -10.13
C LEU A 96 -9.94 12.19 -9.98
N ASP A 97 -9.88 13.09 -9.00
CA ASP A 97 -8.76 14.02 -8.84
C ASP A 97 -7.53 13.40 -8.13
N SER A 98 -7.71 12.37 -7.30
CA SER A 98 -6.66 11.91 -6.37
C SER A 98 -6.36 10.41 -6.34
N SER A 99 -6.96 9.59 -7.23
CA SER A 99 -6.89 8.11 -7.15
C SER A 99 -5.89 7.40 -8.08
N ASP A 100 -4.74 8.02 -8.35
CA ASP A 100 -3.66 7.39 -9.14
C ASP A 100 -2.92 6.29 -8.37
N GLU A 101 -2.95 6.33 -7.04
CA GLU A 101 -2.40 5.26 -6.20
C GLU A 101 -3.49 4.22 -5.85
N PRO A 102 -3.17 2.90 -5.90
CA PRO A 102 -4.14 1.84 -5.62
C PRO A 102 -4.82 1.98 -4.26
N GLU A 103 -4.05 2.32 -3.23
CA GLU A 103 -4.56 2.46 -1.85
C GLU A 103 -5.55 3.61 -1.73
N ILE A 104 -5.24 4.76 -2.34
CA ILE A 104 -6.11 5.94 -2.33
C ILE A 104 -7.38 5.67 -3.14
N ARG A 105 -7.26 4.95 -4.25
CA ARG A 105 -8.42 4.52 -5.05
C ARG A 105 -9.36 3.61 -4.26
N ILE A 106 -8.82 2.61 -3.56
CA ILE A 106 -9.61 1.71 -2.71
C ILE A 106 -10.35 2.52 -1.65
N ALA A 107 -9.67 3.39 -0.93
CA ALA A 107 -10.27 4.20 0.14
C ALA A 107 -11.44 5.06 -0.36
N TRP A 108 -11.28 5.72 -1.51
CA TRP A 108 -12.37 6.51 -2.11
C TRP A 108 -13.52 5.63 -2.61
N MET A 109 -13.23 4.49 -3.24
CA MET A 109 -14.26 3.56 -3.70
C MET A 109 -15.04 2.97 -2.52
N GLU A 110 -14.39 2.64 -1.41
CA GLU A 110 -15.05 2.16 -0.18
C GLU A 110 -15.94 3.25 0.43
N HIS A 111 -15.43 4.48 0.48
CA HIS A 111 -16.19 5.63 0.96
C HIS A 111 -17.47 5.87 0.12
N ILE A 112 -17.39 5.69 -1.20
CA ILE A 112 -18.55 5.78 -2.10
C ILE A 112 -19.49 4.59 -1.87
N ALA A 113 -18.95 3.37 -1.85
CA ALA A 113 -19.70 2.13 -1.69
C ALA A 113 -20.50 2.06 -0.37
N ASP A 114 -19.99 2.64 0.72
CA ASP A 114 -20.70 2.71 2.00
C ASP A 114 -21.91 3.65 2.00
N ARG A 115 -21.95 4.62 1.08
CA ARG A 115 -23.05 5.59 0.95
C ARG A 115 -23.97 5.29 -0.25
N ALA A 116 -23.53 4.40 -1.13
CA ALA A 116 -24.21 4.06 -2.36
C ALA A 116 -24.97 2.73 -2.22
N THR A 117 -26.06 2.63 -2.95
CA THR A 117 -26.78 1.38 -3.19
C THR A 117 -26.80 1.08 -4.69
N CYS A 118 -26.94 -0.20 -5.02
CA CYS A 118 -27.08 -0.63 -6.40
C CYS A 118 -28.35 -0.02 -7.01
N PRO A 119 -28.25 0.69 -8.16
CA PRO A 119 -29.41 1.35 -8.75
C PRO A 119 -30.45 0.37 -9.32
N GLU A 120 -30.08 -0.90 -9.56
CA GLU A 120 -30.99 -1.91 -10.13
C GLU A 120 -31.73 -2.72 -9.06
N CYS A 121 -31.07 -3.08 -7.95
CA CYS A 121 -31.63 -3.98 -6.95
C CYS A 121 -31.54 -3.47 -5.50
N GLU A 122 -31.11 -2.22 -5.30
CA GLU A 122 -31.01 -1.52 -4.01
C GLU A 122 -30.09 -2.16 -2.96
N ASN A 123 -29.43 -3.28 -3.28
CA ASN A 123 -28.44 -3.92 -2.40
C ASN A 123 -27.15 -3.11 -2.28
N LYS A 124 -26.35 -3.45 -1.28
CA LYS A 124 -25.07 -2.78 -1.00
C LYS A 124 -24.09 -2.95 -2.18
N ILE A 125 -23.29 -1.91 -2.43
CA ILE A 125 -22.13 -1.99 -3.32
C ILE A 125 -20.90 -2.29 -2.43
N GLY A 126 -20.03 -3.19 -2.89
CA GLY A 126 -18.76 -3.51 -2.26
C GLY A 126 -17.58 -3.11 -3.15
N VAL A 127 -16.37 -3.17 -2.60
CA VAL A 127 -15.13 -2.99 -3.35
C VAL A 127 -14.39 -4.32 -3.40
N ILE A 128 -13.91 -4.70 -4.58
CA ILE A 128 -13.13 -5.91 -4.80
C ILE A 128 -11.82 -5.55 -5.51
N GLU A 129 -10.71 -6.13 -5.08
CA GLU A 129 -9.44 -6.02 -5.80
C GLU A 129 -9.39 -7.02 -6.95
N ARG A 130 -9.11 -6.53 -8.17
CA ARG A 130 -8.83 -7.33 -9.36
C ARG A 130 -7.43 -7.08 -9.88
N PHE A 131 -7.04 -7.83 -10.91
CA PHE A 131 -5.72 -7.69 -11.53
C PHE A 131 -5.52 -6.31 -12.18
N ASP A 132 -6.60 -5.67 -12.62
CA ASP A 132 -6.67 -4.35 -13.26
C ASP A 132 -7.10 -3.24 -12.29
N GLY A 133 -6.99 -3.49 -10.98
CA GLY A 133 -7.25 -2.50 -9.94
C GLY A 133 -8.48 -2.82 -9.09
N PRO A 134 -8.88 -1.89 -8.20
CA PRO A 134 -10.09 -2.01 -7.42
C PRO A 134 -11.33 -1.71 -8.26
N HIS A 135 -12.39 -2.50 -8.06
CA HIS A 135 -13.69 -2.35 -8.70
C HIS A 135 -14.78 -2.23 -7.64
N MET A 136 -15.72 -1.33 -7.85
CA MET A 136 -16.99 -1.30 -7.15
C MET A 136 -17.96 -2.29 -7.80
N GLN A 137 -18.56 -3.16 -7.01
CA GLN A 137 -19.43 -4.24 -7.48
C GLN A 137 -20.69 -4.38 -6.62
N CYS A 138 -21.85 -4.68 -7.21
CA CYS A 138 -23.06 -5.01 -6.47
C CYS A 138 -22.85 -6.31 -5.65
N SER A 139 -23.29 -6.30 -4.39
CA SER A 139 -23.15 -7.46 -3.50
C SER A 139 -24.06 -8.64 -3.84
N SER A 140 -25.14 -8.42 -4.60
CA SER A 140 -26.12 -9.45 -4.95
C SER A 140 -25.86 -10.08 -6.30
N GLU A 141 -25.63 -9.25 -7.32
CA GLU A 141 -25.41 -9.71 -8.70
C GLU A 141 -24.39 -8.78 -9.36
N PRO A 142 -23.16 -9.26 -9.64
CA PRO A 142 -22.11 -8.50 -10.32
C PRO A 142 -22.57 -7.77 -11.59
N GLU A 143 -23.51 -8.36 -12.33
CA GLU A 143 -24.02 -7.77 -13.56
C GLU A 143 -24.81 -6.49 -13.32
N HIS A 144 -25.37 -6.23 -12.13
CA HIS A 144 -26.12 -5.00 -11.83
C HIS A 144 -25.23 -3.76 -11.63
N PHE A 145 -23.99 -3.97 -11.19
CA PHE A 145 -23.04 -2.88 -10.97
C PHE A 145 -21.64 -3.46 -10.92
N ASN A 146 -20.78 -3.06 -11.85
CA ASN A 146 -19.36 -3.43 -11.87
C ASN A 146 -18.60 -2.33 -12.63
N TRP A 147 -17.72 -1.63 -11.92
CA TRP A 147 -16.99 -0.48 -12.44
C TRP A 147 -15.67 -0.30 -11.67
N PRO A 148 -14.56 0.15 -12.27
CA PRO A 148 -14.39 0.62 -13.66
C PRO A 148 -14.10 -0.45 -14.72
#